data_AF-A0A521VA53-F1
#
_entry.id   AF-A0A521VA53-F1
#
_cell.length_a   1.000
_cell.length_b   1.000
_cell.length_c   1.000
_cell.angle_alpha   90.00
_cell.angle_beta   90.00
_cell.angle_gamma   90.00
#
_symmetry.space_group_name_H-M   'P 1'
#
loop_
_entity.id
_entity.type
_entity.pdbx_description
1 polymer ?
#
loop_
_entity_poly.entity_id
_entity_poly.type
_entity_poly.pdbx_seq_one_letter_code
_entity_poly.pdbx_strand_id
1 'polypeptide(L)' 'PEPNGSGNISVLKKHFWALETAMRLLQDDYLGGQGSRGYGKVKFDGVEVKQKNVTANGAYETVTLTGDAATFANNLKQL' A
#
# COMPACT_ATOMS: atom_id res chain seq x y z
N PRO A 1 -0.93 13.94 14.76
CA PRO A 1 0.53 13.75 15.00
C PRO A 1 1.11 12.81 13.94
N GLU A 2 2.06 13.27 13.11
CA GLU A 2 2.91 12.34 12.36
C GLU A 2 3.70 11.50 13.37
N PRO A 3 3.77 10.17 13.24
CA PRO A 3 4.39 9.32 14.24
C PRO A 3 5.90 9.24 14.02
N ASN A 4 6.63 10.36 13.96
CA ASN A 4 8.10 10.34 13.90
C ASN A 4 8.73 11.73 13.67
N GLY A 5 9.35 12.26 14.72
CA GLY A 5 10.54 13.09 14.54
C GLY A 5 11.67 12.29 13.86
N SER A 6 12.42 12.98 13.01
CA SER A 6 13.84 12.77 12.67
C SER A 6 14.47 11.38 12.95
N GLY A 7 14.04 10.36 12.23
CA GLY A 7 14.84 9.16 11.98
C GLY A 7 14.94 8.97 10.47
N ASN A 8 16.10 8.59 9.94
CA ASN A 8 16.28 8.30 8.51
C ASN A 8 15.44 7.07 8.11
N ILE A 9 14.13 7.25 7.97
CA ILE A 9 13.23 6.29 7.36
C ILE A 9 13.48 6.38 5.87
N SER A 10 13.73 5.24 5.23
CA SER A 10 13.93 5.19 3.79
C SER A 10 12.73 5.86 3.10
N VAL A 11 12.98 6.67 2.07
CA VAL A 11 11.91 7.34 1.30
C VAL A 11 10.86 6.32 0.85
N LEU A 12 11.31 5.12 0.50
CA LEU A 12 10.45 3.99 0.13
C LEU A 12 9.50 3.55 1.26
N LYS A 13 10.00 3.38 2.49
CA LYS A 13 9.19 3.03 3.65
C LYS A 13 8.13 4.10 3.96
N LYS A 14 8.47 5.39 3.78
CA LYS A 14 7.51 6.49 3.93
C LYS A 14 6.35 6.36 2.92
N HIS A 15 6.66 6.08 1.65
CA HIS A 15 5.63 5.92 0.62
C HIS A 15 4.73 4.70 0.88
N PHE A 16 5.30 3.58 1.31
CA PHE A 16 4.52 2.40 1.67
C PHE A 16 3.59 2.65 2.86
N TRP A 17 4.07 3.32 3.90
CA TRP A 17 3.23 3.71 5.03
C TRP A 17 2.06 4.61 4.60
N ALA A 18 2.33 5.60 3.74
CA ALA A 18 1.29 6.50 3.24
C ALA A 18 0.23 5.74 2.42
N LEU A 19 0.66 4.79 1.59
CA LEU A 19 -0.25 3.97 0.79
C LEU A 19 -1.11 3.04 1.67
N GLU A 20 -0.50 2.34 2.64
CA GLU A 20 -1.25 1.51 3.60
C GLU A 20 -2.28 2.34 4.37
N THR A 21 -1.87 3.50 4.87
CA THR A 21 -2.74 4.40 5.64
C THR A 21 -3.90 4.88 4.79
N ALA A 22 -3.65 5.29 3.55
CA ALA A 22 -4.70 5.72 2.63
C ALA A 22 -5.70 4.60 2.34
N MET A 23 -5.23 3.35 2.16
CA MET A 23 -6.11 2.20 1.94
C MET A 23 -7.01 1.95 3.15
N ARG A 24 -6.47 2.00 4.38
CA ARG A 24 -7.27 1.84 5.61
C ARG A 24 -8.31 2.95 5.76
N LEU A 25 -7.89 4.21 5.58
CA LEU A 25 -8.79 5.36 5.63
C LEU A 25 -9.93 5.22 4.61
N LEU A 26 -9.64 4.72 3.42
CA LEU A 26 -10.64 4.51 2.38
C LEU A 26 -11.64 3.38 2.72
N GLN A 27 -11.23 2.35 3.45
CA GLN A 27 -12.17 1.34 3.98
C GLN A 27 -13.06 1.92 5.07
N ASP A 28 -12.54 2.86 5.87
CA ASP A 28 -13.29 3.53 6.92
C ASP A 28 -14.27 4.57 6.39
N ASP A 29 -13.96 5.18 5.24
CA ASP A 29 -14.78 6.18 4.56
C ASP A 29 -15.62 5.58 3.39
N TYR A 30 -16.23 6.45 2.60
CA TYR A 30 -17.05 6.12 1.44
C TYR A 30 -16.41 6.62 0.15
N LEU A 31 -16.39 5.76 -0.85
CA LEU A 31 -15.95 6.09 -2.20
C LEU A 31 -17.12 6.71 -2.98
N GLY A 32 -16.98 7.98 -3.38
CA GLY A 32 -17.97 8.72 -4.17
C GLY A 32 -18.85 9.70 -3.37
N GLY A 33 -19.85 10.28 -4.04
CA GLY A 33 -20.58 11.46 -3.52
C GLY A 33 -21.86 11.22 -2.70
N GLN A 34 -22.22 9.97 -2.37
CA GLN A 34 -23.47 9.63 -1.66
C GLN A 34 -23.25 8.77 -0.40
N GLY A 35 -22.10 8.89 0.27
CA GLY A 35 -21.75 8.12 1.47
C GLY A 35 -22.78 8.17 2.61
N SER A 36 -23.48 9.30 2.77
CA SER A 36 -24.52 9.48 3.80
C SER A 36 -25.75 8.57 3.62
N ARG A 37 -25.93 7.97 2.45
CA ARG A 37 -27.02 7.03 2.14
C ARG A 37 -26.58 5.56 2.21
N GLY A 38 -25.36 5.30 2.69
CA GLY A 38 -24.82 3.94 2.88
C GLY A 38 -24.17 3.32 1.65
N TYR A 39 -24.03 4.06 0.54
CA TYR A 39 -23.33 3.61 -0.66
C TYR A 39 -21.85 3.99 -0.62
N GLY A 40 -21.00 3.16 -1.24
CA GLY A 40 -19.58 3.50 -1.43
C GLY A 40 -18.64 2.97 -0.34
N LYS A 41 -19.14 2.22 0.66
CA LYS A 41 -18.26 1.44 1.55
C LYS A 41 -17.52 0.39 0.72
N VAL A 42 -16.21 0.33 0.88
CA VAL A 42 -15.35 -0.63 0.18
C VAL A 42 -14.53 -1.44 1.17
N LYS A 43 -14.15 -2.64 0.75
CA LYS A 43 -13.13 -3.47 1.39
C LYS A 43 -12.07 -3.81 0.35
N PHE A 44 -10.82 -3.84 0.77
CA PHE A 44 -9.73 -4.44 0.00
C PHE A 44 -9.58 -5.89 0.41
N ASP A 45 -9.69 -6.81 -0.55
CA ASP A 45 -9.51 -8.23 -0.33
C ASP A 45 -8.50 -8.79 -1.33
N GLY A 46 -7.66 -9.73 -0.88
CA GLY A 46 -6.64 -10.36 -1.73
C GLY A 46 -5.61 -9.40 -2.34
N VAL A 47 -5.20 -8.35 -1.62
CA VAL A 47 -4.22 -7.38 -2.14
C VAL A 47 -2.83 -8.02 -2.26
N GLU A 48 -2.24 -7.93 -3.45
CA GLU A 48 -0.90 -8.47 -3.75
C GLU A 48 0.10 -7.37 -4.11
N VAL A 49 1.35 -7.53 -3.66
CA VAL A 49 2.48 -6.67 -4.05
C VAL A 49 3.42 -7.48 -4.94
N LYS A 50 3.76 -6.93 -6.11
CA LYS A 50 4.70 -7.55 -7.06
C LYS A 50 5.71 -6.51 -7.51
N GLN A 51 7.00 -6.83 -7.39
CA GLN A 51 8.07 -6.06 -8.00
C GLN A 51 8.33 -6.60 -9.40
N LYS A 52 8.27 -5.70 -10.39
CA LYS A 52 8.62 -6.00 -11.78
C LYS A 52 9.91 -5.29 -12.13
N ASN A 53 10.96 -6.06 -12.41
CA ASN A 53 12.19 -5.50 -12.97
C ASN A 53 12.17 -5.66 -14.49
N VAL A 54 12.73 -4.67 -15.19
CA VAL A 54 12.94 -4.73 -16.63
C VAL A 54 14.37 -5.18 -16.88
N THR A 55 14.52 -6.31 -17.58
CA THR A 55 15.83 -6.80 -18.02
C THR A 55 16.38 -5.95 -19.16
N ALA A 56 17.68 -6.07 -19.46
CA ALA A 56 18.33 -5.33 -20.54
C ALA A 56 17.65 -5.51 -21.91
N ASN A 57 16.97 -6.64 -22.12
CA ASN A 57 16.28 -6.97 -23.37
C ASN A 57 14.78 -6.61 -23.33
N GLY A 58 14.32 -5.87 -22.32
CA GLY A 58 12.93 -5.43 -22.18
C GLY A 58 11.97 -6.48 -21.61
N ALA A 59 12.43 -7.69 -21.29
CA ALA A 59 11.60 -8.70 -20.64
C ALA A 59 11.41 -8.39 -19.15
N TYR A 60 10.24 -8.74 -18.59
CA TYR A 60 9.95 -8.59 -17.17
C TYR A 60 10.33 -9.84 -16.39
N GLU A 61 11.00 -9.67 -15.25
CA GLU A 61 11.23 -10.74 -14.28
C GLU A 61 10.50 -10.46 -12.97
N THR A 62 10.03 -11.54 -12.32
CA THR A 62 9.45 -11.46 -10.98
C THR A 62 10.56 -11.62 -9.97
N VAL A 63 10.60 -10.73 -8.97
CA VAL A 63 11.60 -10.76 -7.91
C VAL A 63 10.93 -10.98 -6.56
N THR A 64 11.59 -11.77 -5.72
CA THR A 64 11.19 -11.95 -4.32
C THR A 64 11.32 -10.62 -3.58
N LEU A 65 10.22 -10.15 -3.00
CA LEU A 65 10.23 -8.94 -2.19
C LEU A 65 11.10 -9.14 -0.94
N THR A 66 11.91 -8.14 -0.63
CA THR A 66 12.74 -8.10 0.58
C THR A 66 12.61 -6.75 1.28
N GLY A 67 13.09 -6.65 2.53
CA GLY A 67 13.15 -5.41 3.30
C GLY A 67 11.78 -4.72 3.49
N ASP A 68 11.76 -3.41 3.28
CA ASP A 68 10.56 -2.57 3.48
C ASP A 68 9.38 -3.00 2.60
N ALA A 69 9.64 -3.47 1.37
CA ALA A 69 8.59 -3.93 0.45
C ALA A 69 7.93 -5.24 0.91
N ALA A 70 8.70 -6.16 1.49
CA ALA A 70 8.15 -7.39 2.07
C ALA A 70 7.32 -7.10 3.33
N THR A 71 7.77 -6.17 4.17
CA THR A 71 7.02 -5.70 5.35
C THR A 71 5.69 -5.09 4.92
N PHE A 72 5.71 -4.17 3.95
CA PHE A 72 4.50 -3.57 3.40
C PHE A 72 3.53 -4.63 2.85
N ALA A 73 4.01 -5.57 2.04
CA ALA A 73 3.18 -6.63 1.48
C ALA A 73 2.50 -7.49 2.57
N ASN A 74 3.18 -7.73 3.70
CA ASN A 74 2.59 -8.47 4.81
C ASN A 74 1.53 -7.65 5.57
N ASN A 75 1.73 -6.34 5.73
CA ASN A 75 0.72 -5.48 6.35
C ASN A 75 -0.58 -5.43 5.53
N LEU A 76 -0.47 -5.43 4.20
CA LEU A 76 -1.63 -5.42 3.31
C LEU A 76 -2.50 -6.69 3.39
N LYS A 77 -1.94 -7.82 3.84
CA LYS A 77 -2.72 -9.05 4.09
C LYS A 77 -3.68 -8.93 5.27
N GLN A 78 -3.54 -7.88 6.07
CA GLN A 78 -4.36 -7.60 7.26
C GLN A 78 -5.40 -6.49 6.98
N LEU A 79 -5.59 -6.11 5.72
CA LEU A 79 -6.62 -5.15 5.31
C LEU A 79 -8.02 -5.76 5.28
#